data_AF-A0A1H9UXZ9-F1
#
_entry.id   AF-A0A1H9UXZ9-F1
#
_cell.length_a   1.000
_cell.length_b   1.000
_cell.length_c   1.000
_cell.angle_alpha   90.00
_cell.angle_beta   90.00
_cell.angle_gamma   90.00
#
_symmetry.space_group_name_H-M   'P 1'
#
loop_
_entity.id
_entity.type
_entity.pdbx_description
1 polymer ?
#
loop_
_entity_poly.entity_id
_entity_poly.type
_entity_poly.pdbx_seq_one_letter_code
_entity_poly.pdbx_strand_id
1 'polypeptide(L)'
;MSTAATSGPGTGGFGDDQIQGSHDTYVKGEVSSIGALISDIAGDLSTLMRQEVELAKAEARDSAQRAGKGAGMLGGAGAAASYAVLFLSIALWWAIGDLIGSLGWSAVIVGVLWAIVAAALASIGRKKLKEVQGMKRTVETAKQVPPALKGNEDRV
;
A
#
# COMPACT_ATOMS: atom_id res chain seq x y z
N MET A 1 50.19 61.06 -60.70
CA MET A 1 50.13 62.54 -60.57
C MET A 1 49.67 62.86 -59.14
N SER A 2 50.34 63.84 -58.51
CA SER A 2 50.22 64.32 -57.12
C SER A 2 50.91 63.47 -56.02
N THR A 3 52.18 63.68 -55.64
CA THR A 3 52.79 64.71 -54.72
C THR A 3 52.26 64.65 -53.27
N ALA A 4 53.00 64.82 -52.18
CA ALA A 4 54.42 64.90 -51.82
C ALA A 4 54.50 65.01 -50.27
N ALA A 5 55.69 64.73 -49.70
CA ALA A 5 56.28 65.24 -48.44
C ALA A 5 55.62 64.85 -47.08
N THR A 6 56.30 64.14 -46.17
CA THR A 6 57.43 64.52 -45.26
C THR A 6 56.99 65.21 -43.95
N SER A 7 57.36 64.58 -42.81
CA SER A 7 57.68 65.11 -41.45
C SER A 7 57.23 64.03 -40.43
N GLY A 8 57.88 63.66 -39.33
CA GLY A 8 59.05 64.05 -38.52
C GLY A 8 58.90 63.28 -37.18
N PRO A 9 59.93 63.09 -36.34
CA PRO A 9 59.84 62.23 -35.14
C PRO A 9 59.47 63.00 -33.87
N GLY A 10 58.67 62.40 -32.99
CA GLY A 10 58.34 62.91 -31.65
C GLY A 10 57.49 61.90 -30.87
N THR A 11 58.07 61.11 -29.97
CA THR A 11 58.22 61.36 -28.52
C THR A 11 56.91 61.49 -27.75
N GLY A 12 56.72 60.55 -26.82
CA GLY A 12 56.10 60.84 -25.52
C GLY A 12 54.59 60.79 -25.49
N GLY A 13 54.06 59.62 -25.17
CA GLY A 13 52.68 59.45 -24.74
C GLY A 13 52.53 58.10 -24.09
N PHE A 14 52.90 58.01 -22.81
CA PHE A 14 52.44 56.93 -21.93
C PHE A 14 50.90 57.08 -21.84
N GLY A 15 50.21 56.42 -22.76
CA GLY A 15 48.77 56.29 -22.79
C GLY A 15 48.38 55.11 -21.90
N ASP A 16 47.81 55.44 -20.75
CA ASP A 16 47.34 54.56 -19.68
C ASP A 16 46.09 53.74 -20.07
N ASP A 17 46.07 53.03 -21.21
CA ASP A 17 44.89 52.26 -21.64
C ASP A 17 45.19 50.77 -21.90
N GLN A 18 45.92 50.15 -20.97
CA GLN A 18 46.10 48.69 -20.93
C GLN A 18 46.05 48.15 -19.51
N ILE A 19 44.97 48.41 -18.76
CA ILE A 19 44.42 47.41 -17.83
C ILE A 19 42.90 47.60 -17.85
N GLN A 20 42.27 47.23 -18.98
CA GLN A 20 40.87 46.83 -18.93
C GLN A 20 40.87 45.55 -18.11
N GLY A 21 40.71 45.72 -16.80
CA GLY A 21 40.57 44.62 -15.87
C GLY A 21 39.42 43.77 -16.37
N SER A 22 39.76 42.61 -16.90
CA SER A 22 38.96 41.40 -16.83
C SER A 22 38.75 41.10 -15.35
N HIS A 23 37.95 41.94 -14.68
CA HIS A 23 37.15 41.50 -13.57
C HIS A 23 36.08 40.62 -14.20
N ASP A 24 36.50 39.41 -14.58
CA ASP A 24 35.64 38.26 -14.42
C ASP A 24 35.22 38.32 -12.97
N THR A 25 34.03 38.86 -12.76
CA THR A 25 33.24 38.70 -11.57
C THR A 25 33.36 37.23 -11.22
N TYR A 26 34.19 36.92 -10.22
CA TYR A 26 34.19 35.62 -9.57
C TYR A 26 32.75 35.36 -9.24
N VAL A 27 32.20 34.43 -10.04
CA VAL A 27 30.79 34.12 -10.06
C VAL A 27 30.45 33.80 -8.62
N LYS A 28 29.44 34.49 -8.11
CA LYS A 28 28.57 34.01 -7.03
C LYS A 28 28.00 32.66 -7.48
N GLY A 29 28.83 31.63 -7.47
CA GLY A 29 28.75 30.48 -8.37
C GLY A 29 29.14 29.18 -7.69
N GLU A 30 30.06 29.19 -6.72
CA GLU A 30 30.36 27.98 -5.92
C GLU A 30 29.32 27.72 -4.82
N VAL A 31 28.94 28.76 -4.07
CA VAL A 31 27.80 28.67 -3.12
C VAL A 31 26.46 28.51 -3.83
N SER A 32 26.32 29.02 -5.06
CA SER A 32 25.13 28.77 -5.89
C SER A 32 25.12 27.36 -6.48
N SER A 33 26.28 26.79 -6.80
CA SER A 33 26.45 25.44 -7.38
C SER A 33 26.16 24.34 -6.36
N ILE A 34 26.69 24.45 -5.14
CA ILE A 34 26.40 23.49 -4.06
C ILE A 34 24.92 23.54 -3.65
N GLY A 35 24.33 24.75 -3.62
CA GLY A 35 22.90 24.92 -3.39
C GLY A 35 22.04 24.30 -4.52
N ALA A 36 22.47 24.42 -5.77
CA ALA A 36 21.81 23.80 -6.92
C ALA A 36 21.90 22.27 -6.87
N LEU A 37 23.07 21.70 -6.58
CA LEU A 37 23.26 20.25 -6.47
C LEU A 37 22.43 19.62 -5.34
N ILE A 38 22.36 20.28 -4.17
CA ILE A 38 21.50 19.81 -3.07
C ILE A 38 20.02 19.92 -3.44
N SER A 39 19.62 20.98 -4.16
CA SER A 39 18.27 21.14 -4.68
C SER A 39 17.89 20.03 -5.67
N ASP A 40 18.81 19.65 -6.56
CA ASP A 40 18.60 18.59 -7.54
C ASP A 40 18.48 17.21 -6.86
N ILE A 41 19.37 16.89 -5.91
CA ILE A 41 19.30 15.65 -5.13
C ILE A 41 18.01 15.57 -4.30
N ALA A 42 17.58 16.67 -3.69
CA ALA A 42 16.32 16.73 -2.97
C ALA A 42 15.11 16.51 -3.91
N GLY A 43 15.19 17.02 -5.15
CA GLY A 43 14.22 16.77 -6.21
C GLY A 43 14.16 15.30 -6.63
N ASP A 44 15.32 14.66 -6.80
CA ASP A 44 15.43 13.24 -7.16
C ASP A 44 14.90 12.33 -6.04
N LEU A 45 15.23 12.62 -4.78
CA LEU A 45 14.72 11.86 -3.64
C LEU A 45 13.20 12.02 -3.49
N SER A 46 12.68 13.24 -3.68
CA SER A 46 11.23 13.50 -3.71
C SER A 46 10.55 12.69 -4.83
N THR A 47 11.19 12.58 -5.98
CA THR A 47 10.72 11.78 -7.11
C THR A 47 10.70 10.29 -6.79
N LEU A 48 11.76 9.73 -6.18
CA LEU A 48 11.81 8.33 -5.74
C LEU A 48 10.77 8.01 -4.68
N MET A 49 10.61 8.86 -3.66
CA MET A 49 9.60 8.69 -2.62
C MET A 49 8.19 8.63 -3.22
N ARG A 50 7.91 9.52 -4.18
CA ARG A 50 6.62 9.51 -4.87
C ARG A 50 6.43 8.25 -5.72
N GLN A 51 7.48 7.75 -6.37
CA GLN A 51 7.43 6.49 -7.11
C GLN A 51 7.21 5.28 -6.21
N GLU A 52 7.85 5.21 -5.04
CA GLU A 52 7.60 4.13 -4.07
C GLU A 52 6.16 4.16 -3.56
N VAL A 53 5.61 5.35 -3.29
CA VAL A 53 4.20 5.48 -2.90
C VAL A 53 3.28 5.06 -4.05
N GLU A 54 3.58 5.46 -5.29
CA GLU A 54 2.80 5.06 -6.47
C GLU A 54 2.86 3.53 -6.70
N LEU A 55 4.02 2.91 -6.48
CA LEU A 55 4.22 1.47 -6.57
C LEU A 55 3.48 0.73 -5.44
N ALA A 56 3.67 1.16 -4.18
CA ALA A 56 2.98 0.59 -3.03
C ALA A 56 1.46 0.71 -3.18
N LYS A 57 0.98 1.82 -3.75
CA LYS A 57 -0.45 1.99 -4.08
C LYS A 57 -0.90 1.02 -5.17
N ALA A 58 -0.08 0.78 -6.20
CA ALA A 58 -0.38 -0.19 -7.24
C ALA A 58 -0.43 -1.62 -6.68
N GLU A 59 0.54 -2.00 -5.86
CA GLU A 59 0.60 -3.32 -5.21
C GLU A 59 -0.54 -3.52 -4.22
N ALA A 60 -0.87 -2.49 -3.42
CA ALA A 60 -2.03 -2.52 -2.54
C ALA A 60 -3.34 -2.69 -3.33
N ARG A 61 -3.47 -2.03 -4.50
CA ARG A 61 -4.65 -2.18 -5.37
C ARG A 61 -4.75 -3.58 -5.97
N ASP A 62 -3.65 -4.13 -6.48
CA ASP A 62 -3.62 -5.49 -7.02
C ASP A 62 -3.93 -6.52 -5.91
N SER A 63 -3.31 -6.37 -4.74
CA SER A 63 -3.59 -7.19 -3.56
C SER A 63 -5.07 -7.12 -3.17
N ALA A 64 -5.66 -5.93 -3.13
CA ALA A 64 -7.08 -5.74 -2.83
C ALA A 64 -7.98 -6.38 -3.90
N GLN A 65 -7.63 -6.30 -5.18
CA GLN A 65 -8.39 -6.94 -6.26
C GLN A 65 -8.34 -8.46 -6.15
N ARG A 66 -7.15 -9.04 -5.92
CA ARG A 66 -6.98 -10.49 -5.73
C ARG A 66 -7.74 -10.99 -4.50
N ALA A 67 -7.60 -10.28 -3.37
CA ALA A 67 -8.34 -10.57 -2.16
C ALA A 67 -9.85 -10.46 -2.37
N GLY A 68 -10.31 -9.41 -3.06
CA GLY A 68 -11.72 -9.19 -3.39
C GLY A 68 -12.28 -10.28 -4.30
N LYS A 69 -11.55 -10.69 -5.34
CA LYS A 69 -11.94 -11.80 -6.21
C LYS A 69 -11.99 -13.11 -5.43
N GLY A 70 -10.99 -13.38 -4.58
CA GLY A 70 -10.95 -14.54 -3.70
C GLY A 70 -12.14 -14.59 -2.76
N ALA A 71 -12.42 -13.49 -2.05
CA ALA A 71 -13.57 -13.35 -1.18
C ALA A 71 -14.89 -13.50 -1.93
N GLY A 72 -15.01 -12.94 -3.14
CA GLY A 72 -16.18 -13.10 -4.00
C GLY A 72 -16.39 -14.55 -4.44
N MET A 73 -15.32 -15.26 -4.84
CA MET A 73 -15.38 -16.68 -5.20
C MET A 73 -15.77 -17.55 -4.00
N LEU A 74 -15.21 -17.29 -2.80
CA LEU A 74 -15.59 -18.01 -1.59
C LEU A 74 -17.04 -17.71 -1.16
N GLY A 75 -17.49 -16.47 -1.30
CA GLY A 75 -18.88 -16.09 -1.07
C GLY A 75 -19.82 -16.81 -2.02
N GLY A 76 -19.50 -16.81 -3.32
CA GLY A 76 -20.24 -17.53 -4.36
C GLY A 76 -20.26 -19.04 -4.13
N ALA A 77 -19.13 -19.63 -3.75
CA ALA A 77 -19.04 -21.05 -3.38
C ALA A 77 -19.91 -21.39 -2.16
N GLY A 78 -19.94 -20.52 -1.14
CA GLY A 78 -20.82 -20.68 0.01
C GLY A 78 -22.31 -20.65 -0.37
N ALA A 79 -22.71 -19.72 -1.25
CA ALA A 79 -24.07 -19.65 -1.76
C ALA A 79 -24.43 -20.90 -2.59
N ALA A 80 -23.57 -21.30 -3.53
CA ALA A 80 -23.75 -22.49 -4.34
C ALA A 80 -23.83 -23.77 -3.49
N ALA A 81 -22.95 -23.91 -2.48
CA ALA A 81 -23.00 -25.02 -1.53
C ALA A 81 -24.32 -25.05 -0.75
N SER A 82 -24.84 -23.88 -0.35
CA SER A 82 -26.14 -23.79 0.33
C SER A 82 -27.27 -24.32 -0.56
N TYR A 83 -27.30 -23.96 -1.85
CA TYR A 83 -28.28 -24.50 -2.79
C TYR A 83 -28.08 -25.99 -3.08
N ALA A 84 -26.84 -26.44 -3.25
CA ALA A 84 -26.55 -27.86 -3.47
C ALA A 84 -27.09 -28.71 -2.30
N VAL A 85 -26.84 -28.26 -1.07
CA VAL A 85 -27.29 -28.93 0.14
C VAL A 85 -28.82 -28.89 0.29
N LEU A 86 -29.49 -27.80 -0.13
CA LEU A 86 -30.95 -27.73 -0.22
C LEU A 86 -31.51 -28.78 -1.20
N PHE A 87 -30.98 -28.84 -2.43
CA PHE A 87 -31.44 -29.81 -3.43
C PHE A 87 -31.17 -31.25 -3.00
N LEU A 88 -30.00 -31.53 -2.41
CA LEU A 88 -29.69 -32.84 -1.84
C LEU A 88 -30.66 -33.21 -0.71
N SER A 89 -31.10 -32.25 0.09
CA SER A 89 -32.09 -32.50 1.16
C SER A 89 -33.46 -32.86 0.58
N ILE A 90 -33.89 -32.19 -0.48
CA ILE A 90 -35.14 -32.51 -1.18
C ILE A 90 -35.04 -33.91 -1.83
N ALA A 91 -33.92 -34.19 -2.50
CA ALA A 91 -33.69 -35.51 -3.10
C ALA A 91 -33.68 -36.62 -2.03
N LEU A 92 -33.03 -36.38 -0.89
CA LEU A 92 -33.00 -37.32 0.23
C LEU A 92 -34.40 -37.54 0.82
N TRP A 93 -35.20 -36.48 0.96
CA TRP A 93 -36.59 -36.60 1.39
C TRP A 93 -37.39 -37.47 0.42
N TRP A 94 -37.31 -37.22 -0.89
CA TRP A 94 -38.00 -38.07 -1.86
C TRP A 94 -37.52 -39.52 -1.82
N ALA A 95 -36.20 -39.75 -1.77
CA ALA A 95 -35.61 -41.09 -1.74
C ALA A 95 -36.03 -41.90 -0.51
N ILE A 96 -36.00 -41.29 0.68
CA ILE A 96 -36.46 -41.95 1.91
C ILE A 96 -37.97 -42.15 1.87
N GLY A 97 -38.73 -41.15 1.41
CA GLY A 97 -40.18 -41.21 1.30
C GLY A 97 -40.67 -42.36 0.44
N ASP A 98 -40.02 -42.60 -0.70
CA ASP A 98 -40.28 -43.74 -1.58
C ASP A 98 -39.91 -45.07 -0.90
N LEU A 99 -38.76 -45.12 -0.22
CA LEU A 99 -38.27 -46.32 0.46
C LEU A 99 -39.17 -46.76 1.64
N ILE A 100 -39.74 -45.83 2.40
CA ILE A 100 -40.59 -46.13 3.57
C ILE A 100 -42.08 -46.04 3.25
N GLY A 101 -42.47 -45.65 2.03
CA GLY A 101 -43.86 -45.45 1.62
C GLY A 101 -44.57 -44.29 2.31
N SER A 102 -43.84 -43.34 2.92
CA SER A 102 -44.42 -42.20 3.63
C SER A 102 -43.54 -40.95 3.53
N LEU A 103 -43.99 -39.98 2.73
CA LEU A 103 -43.34 -38.67 2.63
C LEU A 103 -43.35 -37.90 3.96
N GLY A 104 -44.39 -38.08 4.79
CA GLY A 104 -44.49 -37.40 6.09
C GLY A 104 -43.39 -37.82 7.06
N TRP A 105 -43.18 -39.13 7.24
CA TRP A 105 -42.11 -39.64 8.10
C TRP A 105 -40.72 -39.36 7.56
N SER A 106 -40.57 -39.33 6.23
CA SER A 106 -39.32 -38.92 5.61
C SER A 106 -38.97 -37.47 5.93
N ALA A 107 -39.96 -36.56 5.96
CA ALA A 107 -39.75 -35.16 6.33
C ALA A 107 -39.19 -35.06 7.75
N VAL A 108 -39.75 -35.84 8.69
CA VAL A 108 -39.30 -35.89 10.08
C VAL A 108 -37.86 -36.37 10.18
N ILE A 109 -37.50 -37.44 9.47
CA ILE A 109 -36.13 -37.98 9.47
C ILE A 109 -35.12 -36.94 8.96
N VAL A 110 -35.40 -36.33 7.81
CA VAL A 110 -34.53 -35.29 7.23
C VAL A 110 -34.47 -34.05 8.14
N GLY A 111 -35.59 -33.68 8.77
CA GLY A 111 -35.65 -32.59 9.74
C GLY A 111 -34.79 -32.84 10.98
N VAL A 112 -34.83 -34.06 11.54
CA VAL A 112 -33.99 -34.46 12.68
C VAL A 112 -32.50 -34.45 12.30
N LEU A 113 -32.17 -34.96 11.11
CA LEU A 113 -30.80 -34.90 10.58
C LEU A 113 -30.30 -33.45 10.53
N TRP A 114 -31.12 -32.52 10.04
CA TRP A 114 -30.78 -31.09 10.01
C TRP A 114 -30.68 -30.45 11.38
N ALA A 115 -31.52 -30.85 12.34
CA ALA A 115 -31.43 -30.38 13.71
C ALA A 115 -30.07 -30.77 14.35
N ILE A 116 -29.58 -31.99 14.09
CA ILE A 116 -28.27 -32.46 14.55
C ILE A 116 -27.15 -31.64 13.92
N VAL A 117 -27.19 -31.46 12.59
CA VAL A 117 -26.20 -30.64 11.86
C VAL A 117 -26.19 -29.21 12.42
N ALA A 118 -27.35 -28.59 12.60
CA ALA A 118 -27.48 -27.24 13.14
C ALA A 118 -26.91 -27.14 14.57
N ALA A 119 -27.22 -28.10 15.44
CA ALA A 119 -26.69 -28.14 16.81
C ALA A 119 -25.16 -28.26 16.83
N ALA A 120 -24.58 -29.09 15.95
CA ALA A 120 -23.14 -29.23 15.81
C ALA A 120 -22.49 -27.94 15.31
N LEU A 121 -23.01 -27.35 14.22
CA LEU A 121 -22.50 -26.10 13.65
C LEU A 121 -22.60 -24.93 14.64
N ALA A 122 -23.72 -24.79 15.34
CA ALA A 122 -23.90 -23.77 16.38
C ALA A 122 -22.89 -23.95 17.52
N SER A 123 -22.62 -25.20 17.92
CA SER A 123 -21.65 -25.51 18.97
C SER A 123 -20.22 -25.14 18.56
N ILE A 124 -19.81 -25.50 17.33
CA ILE A 124 -18.49 -25.18 16.78
C ILE A 124 -18.35 -23.67 16.59
N GLY A 125 -19.35 -23.02 16.00
CA GLY A 125 -19.38 -21.57 15.77
C GLY A 125 -19.26 -20.79 17.07
N ARG A 126 -20.01 -21.20 18.12
CA ARG A 126 -19.89 -20.60 19.47
C ARG A 126 -18.48 -20.75 20.05
N LYS A 127 -17.82 -21.91 19.87
CA LYS A 127 -16.42 -22.11 20.33
C LYS A 127 -15.46 -21.17 19.60
N LYS A 128 -15.57 -21.08 18.27
CA LYS A 128 -14.73 -20.20 17.45
C LYS A 128 -14.94 -18.72 17.73
N LEU A 129 -16.17 -18.28 17.95
CA LEU A 129 -16.46 -16.90 18.35
C LEU A 129 -15.84 -16.54 19.71
N LYS A 130 -15.84 -17.48 20.66
CA LYS A 130 -15.19 -17.27 21.97
C LYS A 130 -13.66 -17.14 21.85
N GLU A 131 -13.01 -17.91 20.99
CA GLU A 131 -11.57 -17.79 20.71
C GLU A 131 -11.22 -16.38 20.20
N VAL A 132 -12.01 -15.83 19.26
CA VAL A 132 -11.80 -14.49 18.71
C VAL A 132 -12.01 -13.38 19.75
N GLN A 133 -12.97 -13.54 20.66
CA GLN A 133 -13.15 -12.60 21.79
C GLN A 133 -11.96 -12.62 22.76
N GLY A 134 -11.29 -13.76 22.93
CA GLY A 134 -10.05 -13.87 23.71
C GLY A 134 -8.94 -12.97 23.16
N MET A 135 -8.76 -12.91 21.84
CA MET A 135 -7.76 -12.02 21.21
C MET A 135 -8.05 -10.53 21.44
N LYS A 136 -9.33 -10.13 21.50
CA LYS A 136 -9.68 -8.73 21.85
C LYS A 136 -9.18 -8.34 23.24
N ARG A 137 -9.17 -9.27 24.19
CA ARG A 137 -8.59 -9.04 25.53
C ARG A 137 -7.08 -8.84 25.45
N THR A 138 -6.37 -9.60 24.62
CA THR A 138 -4.94 -9.42 24.37
C THR A 138 -4.63 -8.06 23.72
N VAL A 139 -5.45 -7.63 22.76
CA VAL A 139 -5.32 -6.29 22.15
C VAL A 139 -5.61 -5.19 23.18
N GLU A 140 -6.56 -5.40 24.09
CA GLU A 140 -6.87 -4.45 25.16
C GLU A 140 -5.75 -4.39 26.21
N THR A 141 -5.16 -5.53 26.59
CA THR A 141 -3.99 -5.58 27.47
C THR A 141 -2.75 -4.94 26.81
N ALA A 142 -2.55 -5.12 25.50
CA ALA A 142 -1.48 -4.47 24.75
C ALA A 142 -1.66 -2.94 24.69
N LYS A 143 -2.90 -2.44 24.62
CA LYS A 143 -3.23 -1.00 24.72
C LYS A 143 -3.06 -0.44 26.13
N GLN A 144 -3.11 -1.29 27.16
CA GLN A 144 -2.92 -0.90 28.56
C GLN A 144 -1.44 -0.89 28.97
N VAL A 145 -0.51 -1.37 28.13
CA VAL A 145 0.92 -1.14 28.34
C VAL A 145 1.18 0.35 28.09
N PRO A 146 1.49 1.16 29.12
CA PRO A 146 1.81 2.57 28.91
C PRO A 146 3.05 2.67 28.03
N PRO A 147 3.24 3.75 27.25
CA PRO A 147 4.46 4.00 26.47
C PRO A 147 5.72 4.19 27.34
N ALA A 148 5.72 3.77 28.61
CA ALA A 148 6.86 3.78 29.54
C ALA A 148 7.96 2.77 29.15
N LEU A 149 7.80 2.01 28.06
CA LEU A 149 8.90 1.33 27.37
C LEU A 149 9.54 2.19 26.26
N LYS A 150 9.27 3.49 26.23
CA LYS A 150 10.21 4.46 25.66
C LYS A 150 11.35 4.58 26.68
N GLY A 151 12.35 3.72 26.50
CA GLY A 151 13.53 3.66 27.35
C GLY A 151 14.17 5.03 27.50
N ASN A 152 14.66 5.31 28.70
CA ASN A 152 15.48 6.46 28.99
C ASN A 152 16.75 6.44 28.10
N GLU A 153 16.68 7.07 26.94
CA GLU A 153 17.86 7.36 26.10
C GLU A 153 18.57 8.67 26.51
N ASP A 154 18.05 9.39 27.52
CA ASP A 154 18.58 10.72 27.92
C ASP A 154 19.45 10.71 29.20
N ARG A 155 20.09 9.59 29.57
CA ARG A 155 21.10 9.61 30.65
C ARG A 155 22.28 8.68 30.36
N VAL A 156 23.25 9.16 29.58
CA VAL A 156 24.69 9.05 29.91
C VAL A 156 25.41 10.28 29.37
#